data_AF-A0AAV2NKV7-F1
#
_entry.id   AF-A0AAV2NKV7-F1
#
_cell.length_a   1.000
_cell.length_b   1.000
_cell.length_c   1.000
_cell.angle_alpha   90.00
_cell.angle_beta   90.00
_cell.angle_gamma   90.00
#
_symmetry.space_group_name_H-M   'P 1'
#
loop_
_entity.id
_entity.type
_entity.pdbx_description
1 polymer ?
#
loop_
_entity_poly.entity_id
_entity_poly.type
_entity_poly.pdbx_seq_one_letter_code
_entity_poly.pdbx_strand_id
1 'polypeptide(L)'
;MFGKIILTFSVLAWASAQIPNLGFCPEYIPMANFDMQRFIGVWYESERYFQLTEVVSRCVMTNYTKGTDGRYHVSNQVTNRFTGVKRILEGEIKPAASKAEEGKLHVKYTTIPLTPETKYSVLETDYDTYAVLWSCQGIGPVHAQNAWVMTRERIPPGEVLQKAYGVLDKYKISKTFFVKTDQADCAYLDSRLENPTTEKPARQNTQTAESNVKSATVPKDVNVEAREEAEVGILAEKASLDIPKIIAEESAKLEQSVETVPERILKIAETIKEEGDVKDKTIIVEVKEEIAAESAKEEKGEYPNETEKKTA
;
A
#
# COMPACT_ATOMS: atom_id res chain seq x y z
N MET A 1 43.21 -32.27 -15.85
CA MET A 1 41.82 -32.12 -16.34
C MET A 1 40.81 -31.79 -15.22
N PHE A 2 40.97 -32.29 -14.00
CA PHE A 2 40.03 -32.05 -12.88
C PHE A 2 39.70 -30.59 -12.56
N GLY A 3 40.67 -29.65 -12.63
CA GLY A 3 40.41 -28.23 -12.33
C GLY A 3 39.36 -27.55 -13.22
N LYS A 4 39.18 -27.99 -14.47
CA LYS A 4 38.13 -27.46 -15.36
C LYS A 4 36.72 -27.94 -14.95
N ILE A 5 36.61 -29.14 -14.37
CA ILE A 5 35.34 -29.75 -13.96
C ILE A 5 34.81 -29.07 -12.69
N ILE A 6 35.68 -28.77 -11.73
CA ILE A 6 35.32 -28.07 -10.50
C ILE A 6 34.80 -26.65 -10.81
N LEU A 7 35.46 -25.96 -11.74
CA LEU A 7 35.08 -24.59 -12.13
C LEU A 7 33.72 -24.57 -12.87
N THR A 8 33.40 -25.59 -13.67
CA THR A 8 32.05 -25.72 -14.27
C THR A 8 30.94 -26.02 -13.28
N PHE A 9 31.20 -26.82 -12.23
CA PHE A 9 30.19 -27.07 -11.18
C PHE A 9 29.96 -25.84 -10.29
N SER A 10 30.99 -25.04 -10.04
CA SER A 10 30.87 -23.81 -9.23
C SER A 10 29.96 -22.74 -9.86
N VAL A 11 29.86 -22.68 -11.20
CA VAL A 11 29.00 -21.71 -11.90
C VAL A 11 27.52 -22.13 -11.85
N LEU A 12 27.22 -23.42 -11.83
CA LEU A 12 25.85 -23.94 -11.69
C LEU A 12 25.22 -23.66 -10.31
N ALA A 13 26.05 -23.49 -9.27
CA ALA A 13 25.60 -23.21 -7.91
C ALA A 13 25.09 -21.76 -7.69
N TRP A 14 25.31 -20.85 -8.64
CA TRP A 14 24.84 -19.45 -8.58
C TRP A 14 23.57 -19.19 -9.41
N ALA A 15 22.99 -20.22 -10.02
CA ALA A 15 21.74 -20.12 -10.81
C ALA A 15 20.44 -20.17 -9.96
N SER A 16 20.55 -20.00 -8.64
CA SER A 16 19.42 -19.95 -7.68
C SER A 16 18.91 -18.53 -7.40
N ALA A 17 19.23 -17.57 -8.27
CA ALA A 17 18.73 -16.21 -8.20
C ALA A 17 17.51 -16.04 -9.13
N GLN A 18 16.39 -15.61 -8.54
CA GLN A 18 15.06 -15.45 -9.15
C GLN A 18 14.32 -16.77 -9.41
N ILE A 19 12.99 -16.74 -9.26
CA ILE A 19 12.09 -17.88 -9.52
C ILE A 19 11.40 -17.63 -10.88
N PRO A 20 11.99 -18.03 -12.01
CA PRO A 20 11.22 -18.20 -13.23
C PRO A 20 10.33 -19.42 -13.03
N ASN A 21 9.07 -19.20 -12.67
CA ASN A 21 8.07 -20.26 -12.68
C ASN A 21 7.96 -20.81 -14.11
N LEU A 22 8.46 -22.03 -14.32
CA LEU A 22 8.44 -22.72 -15.59
C LEU A 22 7.05 -23.32 -15.83
N GLY A 23 6.33 -22.81 -16.82
CA GLY A 23 5.00 -23.29 -17.16
C GLY A 23 4.20 -22.31 -18.00
N PHE A 24 2.93 -22.64 -18.21
CA PHE A 24 1.94 -21.69 -18.72
C PHE A 24 1.34 -20.91 -17.56
N CYS A 25 0.88 -19.68 -17.83
CA CYS A 25 0.13 -18.90 -16.85
C CYS A 25 -1.07 -19.71 -16.35
N PRO A 26 -1.28 -19.85 -15.02
CA PRO A 26 -2.51 -20.44 -14.51
C PRO A 26 -3.68 -19.52 -14.89
N GLU A 27 -4.69 -20.10 -15.53
CA GLU A 27 -5.92 -19.38 -15.89
C GLU A 27 -6.89 -19.44 -14.70
N TYR A 28 -7.12 -18.27 -14.10
CA TYR A 28 -8.14 -18.11 -13.07
C TYR A 28 -9.37 -17.42 -13.65
N ILE A 29 -10.54 -17.97 -13.33
CA ILE A 29 -11.82 -17.38 -13.71
C ILE A 29 -12.02 -16.12 -12.85
N PRO A 30 -12.26 -14.93 -13.45
CA PRO A 30 -12.55 -13.70 -12.73
C PRO A 30 -13.86 -13.81 -11.93
N MET A 31 -14.09 -12.87 -11.02
CA MET A 31 -15.32 -12.76 -10.27
C MET A 31 -16.54 -12.68 -11.21
N ALA A 32 -17.48 -13.62 -11.06
CA ALA A 32 -18.72 -13.62 -11.82
C ALA A 32 -19.66 -12.51 -11.36
N ASN A 33 -20.35 -11.85 -12.30
CA ASN A 33 -21.24 -10.70 -12.06
C ASN A 33 -20.53 -9.55 -11.31
N PHE A 34 -19.29 -9.25 -11.71
CA PHE A 34 -18.51 -8.18 -11.12
C PHE A 34 -19.11 -6.80 -11.44
N ASP A 35 -19.43 -6.03 -10.40
CA ASP A 35 -20.00 -4.70 -10.53
C ASP A 35 -18.92 -3.61 -10.45
N MET A 36 -18.45 -3.18 -11.63
CA MET A 36 -17.48 -2.08 -11.75
C MET A 36 -17.98 -0.76 -11.14
N GLN A 37 -19.29 -0.51 -11.07
CA GLN A 37 -19.85 0.70 -10.47
C GLN A 37 -19.70 0.69 -8.94
N ARG A 38 -19.78 -0.49 -8.30
CA ARG A 38 -19.46 -0.67 -6.87
C ARG A 38 -17.96 -0.68 -6.59
N PHE A 39 -17.14 -1.09 -7.57
CA PHE A 39 -15.68 -1.15 -7.41
C PHE A 39 -14.98 0.23 -7.46
N ILE A 40 -15.68 1.27 -7.92
CA ILE A 40 -15.22 2.68 -7.94
C ILE A 40 -14.66 3.14 -6.58
N GLY A 41 -13.78 4.13 -6.63
CA GLY A 41 -13.15 4.77 -5.49
C GLY A 41 -11.71 4.31 -5.27
N VAL A 42 -11.17 4.69 -4.12
CA VAL A 42 -9.79 4.38 -3.75
C VAL A 42 -9.68 2.95 -3.21
N TRP A 43 -8.59 2.30 -3.60
CA TRP A 43 -8.09 1.05 -3.06
C TRP A 43 -6.61 1.21 -2.73
N TYR A 44 -6.22 0.81 -1.54
CA TYR A 44 -4.83 0.78 -1.09
C TYR A 44 -4.26 -0.61 -1.31
N GLU A 45 -3.06 -0.69 -1.86
CA GLU A 45 -2.33 -1.96 -1.95
C GLU A 45 -1.81 -2.32 -0.56
N SER A 46 -2.42 -3.33 0.09
CA SER A 46 -1.97 -3.78 1.41
C SER A 46 -0.81 -4.76 1.27
N GLU A 47 -0.93 -5.71 0.35
CA GLU A 47 0.12 -6.69 0.04
C GLU A 47 0.15 -7.00 -1.44
N ARG A 48 1.31 -7.38 -1.96
CA ARG A 48 1.50 -7.76 -3.36
C ARG A 48 2.56 -8.83 -3.53
N TYR A 49 2.55 -9.56 -4.63
CA TYR A 49 3.69 -10.38 -5.04
C TYR A 49 4.96 -9.52 -5.16
N PHE A 50 6.09 -10.08 -4.74
CA PHE A 50 7.37 -9.40 -4.76
C PHE A 50 7.88 -9.11 -6.17
N GLN A 51 8.11 -7.83 -6.46
CA GLN A 51 8.85 -7.36 -7.62
C GLN A 51 10.01 -6.47 -7.18
N LEU A 52 11.19 -6.69 -7.77
CA LEU A 52 12.39 -5.88 -7.53
C LEU A 52 12.19 -4.39 -7.86
N THR A 53 11.43 -4.10 -8.92
CA THR A 53 11.09 -2.75 -9.38
C THR A 53 10.25 -1.94 -8.38
N GLU A 54 9.55 -2.62 -7.48
CA GLU A 54 8.62 -2.00 -6.52
C GLU A 54 9.18 -1.99 -5.08
N VAL A 55 10.43 -2.42 -4.86
CA VAL A 55 11.14 -2.24 -3.58
C VAL A 55 11.29 -0.75 -3.24
N VAL A 56 11.42 0.09 -4.27
CA VAL A 56 11.47 1.55 -4.15
C VAL A 56 10.10 2.20 -3.91
N SER A 57 9.02 1.43 -3.85
CA SER A 57 7.64 1.93 -3.73
C SER A 57 7.12 1.88 -2.29
N ARG A 58 6.32 2.88 -1.93
CA ARG A 58 5.43 2.92 -0.75
C ARG A 58 4.18 3.76 -1.07
N CYS A 59 3.20 3.72 -0.18
CA CYS A 59 1.96 4.49 -0.29
C CYS A 59 1.25 4.28 -1.65
N VAL A 60 1.18 3.02 -2.09
CA VAL A 60 0.61 2.65 -3.38
C VAL A 60 -0.91 2.63 -3.27
N MET A 61 -1.59 3.39 -4.11
CA MET A 61 -3.05 3.38 -4.18
C MET A 61 -3.56 3.51 -5.60
N THR A 62 -4.72 2.94 -5.84
CA THR A 62 -5.42 2.94 -7.11
C THR A 62 -6.79 3.59 -6.90
N ASN A 63 -7.07 4.68 -7.61
CA ASN A 63 -8.39 5.30 -7.63
C ASN A 63 -9.10 4.95 -8.95
N TYR A 64 -10.23 4.26 -8.87
CA TYR A 64 -11.09 3.96 -10.01
C TYR A 64 -12.22 4.98 -10.08
N THR A 65 -12.40 5.62 -11.23
CA THR A 65 -13.43 6.66 -11.42
C THR A 65 -14.23 6.40 -12.70
N LYS A 66 -15.33 7.13 -12.85
CA LYS A 66 -16.17 7.11 -14.06
C LYS A 66 -16.23 8.52 -14.63
N GLY A 67 -15.85 8.66 -15.90
CA GLY A 67 -15.94 9.91 -16.64
C GLY A 67 -17.38 10.31 -16.94
N THR A 68 -17.57 11.59 -17.29
CA THR A 68 -18.87 12.12 -17.74
C THR A 68 -19.32 11.54 -19.08
N ASP A 69 -18.39 10.96 -19.84
CA ASP A 69 -18.62 10.17 -21.05
C ASP A 69 -19.03 8.71 -20.77
N GLY A 70 -19.14 8.34 -19.48
CA GLY A 70 -19.52 7.00 -19.01
C GLY A 70 -18.38 5.98 -19.03
N ARG A 71 -17.17 6.34 -19.46
CA ARG A 71 -16.01 5.45 -19.47
C ARG A 71 -15.37 5.34 -18.09
N TYR A 72 -14.70 4.23 -17.81
CA TYR A 72 -14.01 4.02 -16.55
C TYR A 72 -12.53 4.41 -16.68
N HIS A 73 -12.02 5.11 -15.66
CA HIS A 73 -10.63 5.53 -15.58
C HIS A 73 -9.98 4.95 -14.33
N VAL A 74 -8.66 4.87 -14.38
CA VAL A 74 -7.83 4.45 -13.26
C VAL A 74 -6.68 5.42 -13.08
N SER A 75 -6.40 5.79 -11.84
CA SER A 75 -5.27 6.62 -11.44
C SER A 75 -4.46 5.87 -10.38
N ASN A 76 -3.27 5.40 -10.75
CA ASN A 76 -2.35 4.70 -9.85
C ASN A 76 -1.32 5.67 -9.30
N GLN A 77 -1.38 5.94 -8.00
CA GLN A 77 -0.40 6.77 -7.29
C GLN A 77 0.61 5.87 -6.59
N VAL A 78 1.89 6.15 -6.81
CA VAL A 78 3.02 5.49 -6.12
C VAL A 78 3.97 6.55 -5.59
N THR A 79 4.47 6.35 -4.37
CA THR A 79 5.47 7.23 -3.75
C THR A 79 6.81 6.53 -3.67
N ASN A 80 7.88 7.21 -4.06
CA ASN A 80 9.23 6.66 -3.90
C ASN A 80 9.64 6.65 -2.42
N ARG A 81 10.03 5.47 -1.91
CA ARG A 81 10.45 5.22 -0.52
C ARG A 81 11.61 6.11 -0.05
N PHE A 82 12.54 6.42 -0.95
CA PHE A 82 13.78 7.13 -0.65
C PHE A 82 13.67 8.63 -0.89
N THR A 83 13.05 9.05 -2.00
CA THR A 83 12.98 10.47 -2.38
C THR A 83 11.67 11.16 -2.00
N GLY A 84 10.66 10.42 -1.53
CA GLY A 84 9.30 10.94 -1.28
C GLY A 84 8.54 11.41 -2.52
N VAL A 85 9.17 11.36 -3.71
CA VAL A 85 8.55 11.83 -4.97
C VAL A 85 7.40 10.92 -5.36
N LYS A 86 6.24 11.55 -5.58
CA LYS A 86 5.03 10.87 -6.09
C LYS A 86 5.04 10.79 -7.60
N ARG A 87 4.48 9.71 -8.12
CA ARG A 87 4.14 9.52 -9.52
C ARG A 87 2.70 9.05 -9.62
N ILE A 88 1.98 9.59 -10.59
CA ILE A 88 0.60 9.23 -10.89
C ILE A 88 0.59 8.69 -12.32
N LEU A 89 0.04 7.50 -12.50
CA LEU A 89 -0.15 6.85 -13.79
C LEU A 89 -1.64 6.75 -14.08
N GLU A 90 -2.10 7.50 -15.06
CA GLU A 90 -3.50 7.55 -15.46
C GLU A 90 -3.76 6.67 -16.68
N GLY A 91 -4.93 6.03 -16.70
CA GLY A 91 -5.33 5.16 -17.78
C GLY A 91 -6.85 5.05 -17.93
N GLU A 92 -7.24 4.54 -19.10
CA GLU A 92 -8.63 4.22 -19.43
C GLU A 92 -8.83 2.70 -19.35
N ILE A 93 -9.92 2.27 -18.72
CA ILE A 93 -10.35 0.87 -18.68
C ILE A 93 -11.25 0.62 -19.88
N LYS A 94 -10.85 -0.32 -20.74
CA LYS A 94 -11.70 -0.74 -21.87
C LYS A 94 -12.97 -1.44 -21.36
N PRO A 95 -14.12 -1.28 -22.05
CA PRO A 95 -15.30 -2.10 -21.81
C PRO A 95 -14.97 -3.60 -21.92
N ALA A 96 -15.54 -4.42 -21.05
CA ALA A 96 -15.44 -5.87 -21.12
C ALA A 96 -16.10 -6.39 -22.41
N ALA A 97 -15.52 -7.43 -23.03
CA ALA A 97 -16.04 -7.99 -24.28
C ALA A 97 -17.30 -8.85 -24.06
N SER A 98 -17.56 -9.32 -22.84
CA SER A 98 -18.77 -10.04 -22.45
C SER A 98 -19.00 -9.96 -20.94
N LYS A 99 -20.20 -10.36 -20.48
CA LYS A 99 -20.52 -10.44 -19.04
C LYS A 99 -19.58 -11.35 -18.23
N ALA A 100 -19.08 -12.42 -18.85
CA ALA A 100 -18.13 -13.33 -18.22
C ALA A 100 -16.72 -12.70 -18.04
N GLU A 101 -16.48 -11.55 -18.65
CA GLU A 101 -15.21 -10.81 -18.57
C GLU A 101 -15.35 -9.47 -17.83
N GLU A 102 -16.49 -9.17 -17.19
CA GLU A 102 -16.67 -7.94 -16.41
C GLU A 102 -15.60 -7.77 -15.32
N GLY A 103 -15.18 -8.87 -14.68
CA GLY A 103 -14.08 -8.88 -13.72
C GLY A 103 -12.66 -8.85 -14.32
N LYS A 104 -12.50 -8.79 -15.66
CA LYS A 104 -11.19 -8.61 -16.33
C LYS A 104 -11.00 -7.14 -16.68
N LEU A 105 -10.07 -6.48 -16.02
CA LEU A 105 -9.76 -5.07 -16.22
C LEU A 105 -8.61 -4.91 -17.21
N HIS A 106 -8.90 -4.21 -18.31
CA HIS A 106 -8.00 -3.93 -19.43
C HIS A 106 -7.62 -2.45 -19.42
N VAL A 107 -6.53 -2.10 -18.75
CA VAL A 107 -6.05 -0.72 -18.60
C VAL A 107 -5.12 -0.34 -19.73
N LYS A 108 -5.43 0.75 -20.41
CA LYS A 108 -4.52 1.46 -21.31
C LYS A 108 -4.06 2.75 -20.65
N TYR A 109 -2.79 2.79 -20.22
CA TYR A 109 -2.20 4.01 -19.66
C TYR A 109 -2.03 5.08 -20.74
N THR A 110 -2.33 6.33 -20.39
CA THR A 110 -2.22 7.51 -21.26
C THR A 110 -0.98 8.34 -20.95
N THR A 111 -0.53 8.33 -19.69
CA THR A 111 0.63 9.10 -19.21
C THR A 111 1.98 8.63 -19.79
N ILE A 112 2.07 7.39 -20.27
CA ILE A 112 3.31 6.82 -20.80
C ILE A 112 3.11 6.33 -22.25
N PRO A 113 3.77 6.94 -23.25
CA PRO A 113 3.62 6.54 -24.65
C PRO A 113 4.14 5.11 -24.89
N LEU A 114 3.49 4.39 -25.81
CA LEU A 114 3.85 3.03 -26.26
C LEU A 114 3.82 1.93 -25.18
N THR A 115 3.18 2.15 -24.03
CA THR A 115 3.01 1.07 -23.03
C THR A 115 2.05 -0.02 -23.51
N PRO A 116 2.36 -1.31 -23.28
CA PRO A 116 1.41 -2.39 -23.51
C PRO A 116 0.24 -2.30 -22.53
N GLU A 117 -0.92 -2.78 -22.95
CA GLU A 117 -2.12 -2.80 -22.11
C GLU A 117 -1.93 -3.69 -20.89
N THR A 118 -2.17 -3.13 -19.71
CA THR A 118 -2.08 -3.85 -18.45
C THR A 118 -3.38 -4.59 -18.21
N LYS A 119 -3.29 -5.91 -18.08
CA LYS A 119 -4.45 -6.81 -17.92
C LYS A 119 -4.38 -7.49 -16.57
N TYR A 120 -5.43 -7.38 -15.79
CA TYR A 120 -5.58 -8.09 -14.51
C TYR A 120 -7.04 -8.45 -14.27
N SER A 121 -7.26 -9.49 -13.49
CA SER A 121 -8.59 -9.99 -13.11
C SER A 121 -8.83 -9.72 -11.64
N VAL A 122 -9.99 -9.19 -11.29
CA VAL A 122 -10.51 -9.24 -9.92
C VAL A 122 -11.01 -10.67 -9.71
N LEU A 123 -10.37 -11.43 -8.81
CA LEU A 123 -10.76 -12.80 -8.51
C LEU A 123 -11.98 -12.83 -7.59
N GLU A 124 -11.95 -12.01 -6.54
CA GLU A 124 -13.04 -11.86 -5.58
C GLU A 124 -12.88 -10.54 -4.80
N THR A 125 -14.00 -9.93 -4.46
CA THR A 125 -14.06 -8.70 -3.64
C THR A 125 -15.41 -8.63 -2.94
N ASP A 126 -15.46 -8.03 -1.75
CA ASP A 126 -16.72 -7.61 -1.14
C ASP A 126 -17.12 -6.16 -1.50
N TYR A 127 -16.35 -5.51 -2.39
CA TYR A 127 -16.40 -4.10 -2.82
C TYR A 127 -16.12 -3.07 -1.74
N ASP A 128 -16.39 -3.41 -0.47
CA ASP A 128 -16.49 -2.48 0.64
C ASP A 128 -15.30 -2.59 1.62
N THR A 129 -14.54 -3.70 1.63
CA THR A 129 -13.35 -3.85 2.50
C THR A 129 -12.09 -4.39 1.81
N TYR A 130 -12.20 -5.43 0.97
CA TYR A 130 -11.05 -6.07 0.31
C TYR A 130 -11.31 -6.46 -1.16
N ALA A 131 -10.24 -6.59 -1.94
CA ALA A 131 -10.25 -7.19 -3.26
C ALA A 131 -8.95 -7.96 -3.52
N VAL A 132 -9.04 -9.13 -4.15
CA VAL A 132 -7.88 -9.90 -4.60
C VAL A 132 -7.78 -9.85 -6.12
N LEU A 133 -6.66 -9.32 -6.60
CA LEU A 133 -6.38 -9.11 -8.02
C LEU A 133 -5.27 -10.05 -8.48
N TRP A 134 -5.35 -10.51 -9.73
CA TRP A 134 -4.37 -11.39 -10.37
C TRP A 134 -4.00 -10.92 -11.77
N SER A 135 -2.72 -11.01 -12.12
CA SER A 135 -2.24 -10.87 -13.50
C SER A 135 -1.20 -11.94 -13.78
N CYS A 136 -1.23 -12.51 -14.98
CA CYS A 136 -0.12 -13.29 -15.48
C CYS A 136 0.13 -12.94 -16.95
N GLN A 137 1.38 -12.66 -17.30
CA GLN A 137 1.80 -12.30 -18.65
C GLN A 137 3.11 -13.01 -18.97
N GLY A 138 3.22 -13.62 -20.15
CA GLY A 138 4.39 -14.41 -20.51
C GLY A 138 4.50 -14.72 -21.99
N ILE A 139 5.66 -15.24 -22.39
CA ILE A 139 5.98 -15.68 -23.74
C ILE A 139 6.59 -17.09 -23.63
N GLY A 140 5.88 -18.09 -24.14
CA GLY A 140 6.29 -19.49 -24.02
C GLY A 140 6.36 -19.94 -22.56
N PRO A 141 7.44 -20.61 -22.12
CA PRO A 141 7.57 -21.16 -20.76
C PRO A 141 7.98 -20.12 -19.69
N VAL A 142 8.15 -18.85 -20.08
CA VAL A 142 8.55 -17.76 -19.17
C VAL A 142 7.37 -16.81 -18.98
N HIS A 143 6.95 -16.63 -17.73
CA HIS A 143 5.88 -15.71 -17.37
C HIS A 143 6.19 -14.92 -16.08
N ALA A 144 5.66 -13.70 -16.01
CA ALA A 144 5.52 -12.93 -14.78
C ALA A 144 4.12 -13.18 -14.19
N GLN A 145 4.06 -13.58 -12.92
CA GLN A 145 2.84 -13.65 -12.13
C GLN A 145 2.82 -12.49 -11.14
N ASN A 146 1.68 -11.81 -11.02
CA ASN A 146 1.46 -10.74 -10.08
C ASN A 146 0.12 -10.98 -9.37
N ALA A 147 0.11 -10.78 -8.06
CA ALA A 147 -1.09 -10.83 -7.23
C ALA A 147 -1.08 -9.63 -6.30
N TRP A 148 -2.26 -9.07 -6.02
CA TRP A 148 -2.42 -7.95 -5.10
C TRP A 148 -3.60 -8.18 -4.16
N VAL A 149 -3.38 -7.91 -2.88
CA VAL A 149 -4.41 -7.77 -1.86
C VAL A 149 -4.65 -6.27 -1.68
N MET A 150 -5.77 -5.80 -2.20
CA MET A 150 -6.20 -4.41 -2.14
C MET A 150 -7.23 -4.25 -1.01
N THR A 151 -7.20 -3.12 -0.30
CA THR A 151 -8.15 -2.81 0.78
C THR A 151 -8.67 -1.38 0.71
N ARG A 152 -9.86 -1.12 1.27
CA ARG A 152 -10.43 0.23 1.32
C ARG A 152 -9.77 1.13 2.37
N GLU A 153 -9.14 0.54 3.38
CA GLU A 153 -8.35 1.23 4.39
C GLU A 153 -6.85 1.06 4.13
N ARG A 154 -6.04 2.08 4.49
CA ARG A 154 -4.56 2.03 4.38
C ARG A 154 -3.94 0.99 5.31
N ILE A 155 -4.49 0.85 6.50
CA ILE A 155 -4.05 -0.10 7.54
C ILE A 155 -5.30 -0.90 7.96
N PRO A 156 -5.68 -1.92 7.16
CA PRO A 156 -6.91 -2.67 7.38
C PRO A 156 -6.82 -3.54 8.64
N PRO A 157 -7.95 -3.83 9.33
CA PRO A 157 -7.97 -4.78 10.43
C PRO A 157 -7.66 -6.21 9.94
N GLY A 158 -7.06 -7.02 10.82
CA GLY A 158 -6.60 -8.37 10.46
C GLY A 158 -7.69 -9.28 9.88
N GLU A 159 -8.95 -9.12 10.29
CA GLU A 159 -10.10 -9.86 9.75
C GLU A 159 -10.33 -9.63 8.25
N VAL A 160 -10.10 -8.41 7.76
CA VAL A 160 -10.22 -8.05 6.33
C VAL A 160 -9.12 -8.74 5.53
N LEU A 161 -7.89 -8.80 6.07
CA LEU A 161 -6.79 -9.56 5.44
C LEU A 161 -7.06 -11.07 5.44
N GLN A 162 -7.63 -11.63 6.52
CA GLN A 162 -7.99 -13.06 6.56
C GLN A 162 -9.04 -13.44 5.50
N LYS A 163 -10.02 -12.56 5.21
CA LYS A 163 -10.94 -12.77 4.07
C LYS A 163 -10.18 -12.86 2.74
N ALA A 164 -9.27 -11.91 2.48
CA ALA A 164 -8.44 -11.90 1.28
C ALA A 164 -7.53 -13.15 1.19
N TYR A 165 -6.92 -13.57 2.30
CA TYR A 165 -6.10 -14.79 2.35
C TYR A 165 -6.93 -16.05 2.07
N GLY A 166 -8.19 -16.11 2.52
CA GLY A 166 -9.11 -17.19 2.17
C GLY A 166 -9.35 -17.31 0.66
N VAL A 167 -9.37 -16.18 -0.07
CA VAL A 167 -9.43 -16.17 -1.53
C VAL A 167 -8.11 -16.67 -2.14
N LEU A 168 -6.95 -16.25 -1.63
CA LEU A 168 -5.65 -16.79 -2.08
C LEU A 168 -5.60 -18.32 -1.90
N ASP A 169 -6.07 -18.84 -0.77
CA ASP A 169 -6.11 -20.28 -0.47
C ASP A 169 -7.14 -21.04 -1.32
N LYS A 170 -8.27 -20.42 -1.67
CA LYS A 170 -9.28 -20.93 -2.62
C LYS A 170 -8.68 -21.10 -4.01
N TYR A 171 -7.95 -20.09 -4.51
CA TYR A 171 -7.32 -20.08 -5.83
C TYR A 171 -5.91 -20.74 -5.86
N LYS A 172 -5.41 -21.25 -4.74
CA LYS A 172 -4.06 -21.87 -4.60
C LYS A 172 -2.91 -20.92 -4.96
N ILE A 173 -3.10 -19.63 -4.71
CA ILE A 173 -2.07 -18.59 -4.90
C ILE A 173 -1.15 -18.61 -3.68
N SER A 174 0.16 -18.71 -3.91
CA SER A 174 1.14 -18.89 -2.83
C SER A 174 1.36 -17.60 -2.04
N LYS A 175 0.99 -17.63 -0.75
CA LYS A 175 1.22 -16.51 0.18
C LYS A 175 2.70 -16.22 0.43
N THR A 176 3.60 -17.18 0.18
CA THR A 176 5.07 -17.04 0.40
C THR A 176 5.73 -15.95 -0.45
N PHE A 177 5.11 -15.55 -1.56
CA PHE A 177 5.66 -14.50 -2.43
C PHE A 177 5.08 -13.12 -2.17
N PHE A 178 4.11 -13.00 -1.26
CA PHE A 178 3.57 -11.70 -0.87
C PHE A 178 4.54 -10.94 0.02
N VAL A 179 4.62 -9.64 -0.22
CA VAL A 179 5.23 -8.65 0.67
C VAL A 179 4.21 -7.60 1.03
N LYS A 180 4.27 -7.11 2.27
CA LYS A 180 3.44 -5.99 2.72
C LYS A 180 3.92 -4.71 2.07
N THR A 181 2.97 -3.92 1.56
CA THR A 181 3.24 -2.58 1.07
C THR A 181 3.15 -1.59 2.22
N ASP A 182 4.16 -0.71 2.29
CA ASP A 182 4.28 0.31 3.33
C ASP A 182 3.24 1.42 3.10
N GLN A 183 2.18 1.39 3.91
CA GLN A 183 1.07 2.36 3.90
C GLN A 183 1.09 3.31 5.11
N ALA A 184 2.14 3.27 5.94
CA ALA A 184 2.30 4.16 7.08
C ALA A 184 2.68 5.59 6.63
N ASP A 185 2.34 6.60 7.44
CA ASP A 185 2.77 8.00 7.31
C ASP A 185 2.53 8.70 5.96
N CYS A 186 1.75 8.11 5.06
CA CYS A 186 1.55 8.61 3.69
C CYS A 186 0.97 10.04 3.65
N ALA A 187 0.06 10.37 4.57
CA ALA A 187 -0.56 11.69 4.68
C ALA A 187 0.45 12.81 4.99
N TYR A 188 1.55 12.51 5.68
CA TYR A 188 2.60 13.50 5.95
C TYR A 188 3.34 13.89 4.66
N LEU A 189 3.48 12.96 3.72
CA LEU A 189 4.04 13.20 2.39
C LEU A 189 3.07 13.92 1.44
N ASP A 190 1.77 13.93 1.73
CA ASP A 190 0.78 14.83 1.11
C ASP A 190 1.10 16.28 1.52
N SER A 191 1.07 16.57 2.82
CA SER A 191 1.27 17.94 3.35
C SER A 191 2.63 18.59 3.02
N ARG A 192 3.71 17.80 2.85
CA ARG A 192 5.05 18.34 2.51
C ARG A 192 5.21 18.76 1.06
N LEU A 193 4.45 18.16 0.13
CA LEU A 193 4.60 18.43 -1.31
C LEU A 193 3.65 19.53 -1.80
N GLU A 194 2.56 19.81 -1.07
CA GLU A 194 1.64 20.90 -1.36
C GLU A 194 2.16 22.29 -0.92
N ASN A 195 3.14 22.34 -0.01
CA ASN A 195 3.67 23.58 0.56
C ASN A 195 4.99 24.06 -0.08
N PRO A 196 4.99 24.35 -1.40
CA PRO A 196 5.79 25.48 -1.85
C PRO A 196 5.09 26.31 -2.97
N THR A 197 4.05 27.09 -2.64
CA THR A 197 3.82 28.36 -3.39
C THR A 197 3.16 29.43 -2.52
N THR A 198 3.68 30.65 -2.61
CA THR A 198 3.30 31.80 -1.78
C THR A 198 1.98 32.41 -2.24
N GLU A 199 0.88 32.21 -1.49
CA GLU A 199 -0.38 32.91 -1.76
C GLU A 199 -0.45 34.27 -1.06
N LYS A 200 -0.78 35.31 -1.85
CA LYS A 200 -0.92 36.71 -1.43
C LYS A 200 -2.41 36.99 -1.14
N PRO A 201 -2.77 37.63 -0.01
CA PRO A 201 -4.15 37.69 0.43
C PRO A 201 -5.06 38.51 -0.51
N ALA A 202 -6.11 37.86 -1.03
CA ALA A 202 -7.22 38.52 -1.70
C ALA A 202 -8.35 38.86 -0.71
N ARG A 203 -9.03 39.98 -0.94
CA ARG A 203 -10.03 40.56 -0.02
C ARG A 203 -11.28 39.68 0.12
N GLN A 204 -11.75 39.51 1.35
CA GLN A 204 -13.14 39.14 1.64
C GLN A 204 -14.08 40.26 1.20
N ASN A 205 -15.23 39.88 0.60
CA ASN A 205 -16.45 40.67 0.62
C ASN A 205 -17.58 39.76 1.08
N THR A 206 -18.08 40.01 2.29
CA THR A 206 -19.24 39.33 2.88
C THR A 206 -20.53 39.93 2.31
N GLN A 207 -21.49 39.10 1.91
CA GLN A 207 -22.90 39.50 1.89
C GLN A 207 -23.79 38.40 2.46
N THR A 208 -24.60 38.80 3.43
CA THR A 208 -25.45 37.97 4.28
C THR A 208 -26.86 37.86 3.70
N ALA A 209 -27.53 36.72 3.89
CA ALA A 209 -28.99 36.63 3.84
C ALA A 209 -29.51 35.51 4.76
N GLU A 210 -30.21 35.88 5.83
CA GLU A 210 -30.90 34.96 6.74
C GLU A 210 -32.41 34.91 6.45
N SER A 211 -33.05 33.76 6.64
CA SER A 211 -34.40 33.58 7.24
C SER A 211 -34.77 32.07 7.22
N ASN A 212 -34.94 31.39 8.37
CA ASN A 212 -36.15 31.32 9.24
C ASN A 212 -37.28 30.43 8.61
N VAL A 213 -37.99 29.53 9.32
CA VAL A 213 -38.15 29.31 10.77
C VAL A 213 -38.87 27.96 11.11
N LYS A 214 -38.48 27.25 12.21
CA LYS A 214 -39.26 26.39 13.19
C LYS A 214 -40.25 25.29 12.68
N SER A 215 -40.79 24.34 13.46
CA SER A 215 -40.53 23.60 14.74
C SER A 215 -41.66 22.54 14.88
N ALA A 216 -41.48 21.33 15.43
CA ALA A 216 -41.89 20.90 16.79
C ALA A 216 -41.98 19.34 16.79
N THR A 217 -41.39 18.58 17.73
CA THR A 217 -41.85 18.17 19.09
C THR A 217 -42.75 16.91 19.15
N VAL A 218 -42.38 15.95 20.02
CA VAL A 218 -42.94 14.59 20.24
C VAL A 218 -43.89 14.56 21.47
N PRO A 219 -44.91 13.68 21.55
CA PRO A 219 -44.95 12.58 22.57
C PRO A 219 -45.57 11.25 22.03
N LYS A 220 -45.01 10.05 22.29
CA LYS A 220 -45.20 9.13 23.46
C LYS A 220 -46.63 8.56 23.64
N ASP A 221 -46.85 7.31 24.05
CA ASP A 221 -45.98 6.18 24.51
C ASP A 221 -46.74 4.83 24.31
N VAL A 222 -46.31 3.72 24.99
CA VAL A 222 -47.03 2.43 25.25
C VAL A 222 -46.84 1.31 24.17
N ASN A 223 -46.47 0.02 24.41
CA ASN A 223 -46.66 -1.08 25.42
C ASN A 223 -47.92 -1.97 25.21
N VAL A 224 -48.02 -3.28 25.53
CA VAL A 224 -47.13 -4.36 26.07
C VAL A 224 -47.59 -5.71 25.44
N GLU A 225 -46.73 -6.73 25.24
CA GLU A 225 -46.94 -8.15 25.66
C GLU A 225 -45.81 -9.12 25.25
N ALA A 226 -45.65 -10.22 26.01
CA ALA A 226 -44.53 -11.17 25.95
C ALA A 226 -44.98 -12.62 25.66
N ARG A 227 -44.05 -13.50 25.24
CA ARG A 227 -44.23 -14.95 25.40
C ARG A 227 -42.94 -15.79 25.29
N GLU A 228 -42.82 -16.75 26.20
CA GLU A 228 -41.92 -17.91 26.21
C GLU A 228 -42.61 -19.14 25.55
N GLU A 229 -42.05 -20.35 25.38
CA GLU A 229 -40.81 -21.03 25.82
C GLU A 229 -40.03 -21.53 24.56
N ALA A 230 -39.08 -22.50 24.51
CA ALA A 230 -38.49 -23.47 25.43
C ALA A 230 -37.09 -23.94 24.92
N GLU A 231 -36.36 -24.74 25.71
CA GLU A 231 -35.14 -25.48 25.30
C GLU A 231 -35.44 -26.95 24.96
N VAL A 232 -34.60 -27.59 24.14
CA VAL A 232 -34.23 -29.02 24.28
C VAL A 232 -32.75 -29.20 23.88
N GLY A 233 -31.93 -29.78 24.76
CA GLY A 233 -30.56 -30.21 24.46
C GLY A 233 -30.36 -31.69 24.79
N ILE A 234 -29.45 -32.37 24.08
CA ILE A 234 -29.01 -33.75 24.42
C ILE A 234 -27.50 -33.90 24.23
N LEU A 235 -26.83 -34.11 25.38
CA LEU A 235 -25.63 -34.89 25.69
C LEU A 235 -24.29 -34.69 24.95
N ALA A 236 -23.24 -34.71 25.76
CA ALA A 236 -21.83 -34.75 25.37
C ALA A 236 -21.25 -36.16 25.54
N GLU A 237 -20.17 -36.46 24.83
CA GLU A 237 -19.26 -37.55 25.17
C GLU A 237 -17.81 -37.03 25.16
N LYS A 238 -17.07 -37.32 26.24
CA LYS A 238 -15.64 -36.97 26.38
C LYS A 238 -14.79 -38.17 25.98
N ALA A 239 -13.76 -37.94 25.17
CA ALA A 239 -12.63 -38.86 25.06
C ALA A 239 -11.32 -38.07 25.26
N SER A 240 -10.64 -38.34 26.38
CA SER A 240 -9.30 -37.82 26.69
C SER A 240 -8.23 -38.78 26.15
N LEU A 241 -7.20 -38.24 25.49
CA LEU A 241 -5.96 -38.97 25.22
C LEU A 241 -4.78 -38.08 25.60
N ASP A 242 -4.12 -38.44 26.70
CA ASP A 242 -2.90 -37.80 27.18
C ASP A 242 -1.72 -38.08 26.23
N ILE A 243 -0.97 -37.04 25.87
CA ILE A 243 0.29 -37.15 25.12
C ILE A 243 1.44 -36.80 26.08
N PRO A 244 2.51 -37.62 26.20
CA PRO A 244 3.55 -37.40 27.19
C PRO A 244 4.31 -36.08 27.04
N LYS A 245 4.61 -35.46 28.18
CA LYS A 245 5.20 -34.13 28.38
C LYS A 245 6.68 -33.99 27.93
N ILE A 246 7.17 -34.83 27.02
CA ILE A 246 8.60 -34.96 26.67
C ILE A 246 8.92 -34.27 25.32
N ILE A 247 7.93 -33.97 24.49
CA ILE A 247 8.12 -33.29 23.18
C ILE A 247 8.11 -31.75 23.32
N ALA A 248 7.71 -31.21 24.49
CA ALA A 248 7.44 -29.79 24.69
C ALA A 248 8.68 -28.90 24.99
N GLU A 249 9.83 -29.49 25.35
CA GLU A 249 11.03 -28.72 25.73
C GLU A 249 12.05 -28.55 24.59
N GLU A 250 11.99 -29.37 23.53
CA GLU A 250 12.92 -29.26 22.38
C GLU A 250 12.40 -28.29 21.29
N SER A 251 11.08 -28.14 21.16
CA SER A 251 10.46 -27.19 20.22
C SER A 251 10.65 -25.72 20.61
N ALA A 252 10.95 -25.42 21.88
CA ALA A 252 11.06 -24.06 22.40
C ALA A 252 12.35 -23.30 22.03
N LYS A 253 13.26 -23.90 21.23
CA LYS A 253 14.59 -23.33 20.95
C LYS A 253 14.94 -23.12 19.48
N LEU A 254 13.99 -23.24 18.55
CA LEU A 254 14.26 -22.96 17.12
C LEU A 254 13.13 -22.25 16.37
N GLU A 255 12.40 -21.34 17.02
CA GLU A 255 11.68 -20.27 16.31
C GLU A 255 12.60 -19.08 16.05
N GLN A 256 13.63 -19.29 15.23
CA GLN A 256 14.28 -18.17 14.54
C GLN A 256 13.68 -18.08 13.15
N SER A 257 12.73 -17.15 12.97
CA SER A 257 12.03 -16.94 11.70
C SER A 257 13.03 -16.77 10.56
N VAL A 258 13.06 -17.73 9.63
CA VAL A 258 13.93 -17.68 8.46
C VAL A 258 13.38 -16.62 7.50
N GLU A 259 13.84 -15.37 7.68
CA GLU A 259 13.48 -14.25 6.80
C GLU A 259 13.65 -14.64 5.34
N THR A 260 12.56 -14.51 4.58
CA THR A 260 12.50 -14.81 3.16
C THR A 260 13.39 -13.84 2.36
N VAL A 261 13.77 -14.22 1.14
CA VAL A 261 14.59 -13.36 0.27
C VAL A 261 13.93 -11.99 0.02
N PRO A 262 12.61 -11.89 -0.26
CA PRO A 262 11.91 -10.60 -0.34
C PRO A 262 12.02 -9.73 0.92
N GLU A 263 11.81 -10.30 2.11
CA GLU A 263 11.89 -9.58 3.39
C GLU A 263 13.28 -9.02 3.65
N ARG A 264 14.33 -9.81 3.37
CA ARG A 264 15.73 -9.34 3.50
C ARG A 264 16.02 -8.15 2.58
N ILE A 265 15.51 -8.17 1.35
CA ILE A 265 15.70 -7.07 0.39
C ILE A 265 14.98 -5.80 0.87
N LEU A 266 13.76 -5.93 1.40
CA LEU A 266 13.01 -4.80 1.95
C LEU A 266 13.69 -4.21 3.20
N LYS A 267 14.17 -5.06 4.12
CA LYS A 267 14.90 -4.65 5.32
C LYS A 267 16.20 -3.88 5.02
N ILE A 268 16.93 -4.31 3.98
CA ILE A 268 18.11 -3.56 3.47
C ILE A 268 17.68 -2.20 2.90
N ALA A 269 16.58 -2.14 2.13
CA ALA A 269 16.04 -0.89 1.61
C ALA A 269 15.58 0.07 2.72
N GLU A 270 15.04 -0.44 3.83
CA GLU A 270 14.68 0.36 5.01
C GLU A 270 15.92 0.91 5.71
N THR A 271 16.94 0.09 5.95
CA THR A 271 18.21 0.52 6.56
C THR A 271 18.89 1.64 5.76
N ILE A 272 18.93 1.52 4.42
CA ILE A 272 19.49 2.54 3.53
C ILE A 272 18.71 3.87 3.63
N LYS A 273 17.38 3.80 3.79
CA LYS A 273 16.55 4.99 3.97
C LYS A 273 16.83 5.67 5.32
N GLU A 274 16.91 4.90 6.40
CA GLU A 274 17.20 5.43 7.74
C GLU A 274 18.59 6.10 7.81
N GLU A 275 19.61 5.50 7.20
CA GLU A 275 20.94 6.13 7.08
C GLU A 275 20.90 7.46 6.31
N GLY A 276 20.07 7.57 5.27
CA GLY A 276 19.86 8.81 4.52
C GLY A 276 19.18 9.88 5.39
N ASP A 277 18.05 9.53 6.01
CA ASP A 277 17.28 10.42 6.88
C ASP A 277 18.12 10.92 8.09
N VAL A 278 19.09 10.14 8.57
CA VAL A 278 20.04 10.57 9.61
C VAL A 278 21.07 11.56 9.07
N LYS A 279 21.69 11.27 7.92
CA LYS A 279 22.69 12.16 7.29
C LYS A 279 22.10 13.53 6.96
N ASP A 280 20.91 13.57 6.38
CA ASP A 280 20.21 14.83 6.05
C ASP A 280 19.90 15.64 7.32
N LYS A 281 19.49 15.00 8.42
CA LYS A 281 19.27 15.69 9.70
C LYS A 281 20.55 16.28 10.26
N THR A 282 21.67 15.56 10.22
CA THR A 282 22.97 16.07 10.70
C THR A 282 23.40 17.31 9.91
N ILE A 283 23.32 17.27 8.57
CA ILE A 283 23.66 18.40 7.70
C ILE A 283 22.78 19.63 8.02
N ILE A 284 21.48 19.43 8.26
CA ILE A 284 20.56 20.52 8.64
C ILE A 284 20.93 21.13 10.01
N VAL A 285 21.46 20.34 10.95
CA VAL A 285 21.94 20.85 12.24
C VAL A 285 23.24 21.64 12.06
N GLU A 286 24.22 21.10 11.35
CA GLU A 286 25.50 21.77 11.07
C GLU A 286 25.29 23.13 10.38
N VAL A 287 24.48 23.19 9.32
CA VAL A 287 24.15 24.44 8.61
C VAL A 287 23.42 25.45 9.51
N LYS A 288 22.58 24.99 10.45
CA LYS A 288 21.92 25.89 11.42
C LYS A 288 22.90 26.43 12.46
N GLU A 289 23.86 25.64 12.91
CA GLU A 289 24.90 26.08 13.83
C GLU A 289 25.85 27.08 13.15
N GLU A 290 26.19 26.88 11.87
CA GLU A 290 26.96 27.85 11.07
C GLU A 290 26.23 29.19 10.92
N ILE A 291 24.94 29.17 10.54
CA ILE A 291 24.12 30.40 10.39
C ILE A 291 23.95 31.13 11.75
N ALA A 292 23.80 30.38 12.85
CA ALA A 292 23.77 30.96 14.20
C ALA A 292 25.13 31.57 14.59
N ALA A 293 26.24 30.96 14.16
CA ALA A 293 27.59 31.47 14.42
C ALA A 293 27.98 32.67 13.54
N GLU A 294 27.39 32.86 12.36
CA GLU A 294 27.53 34.07 11.55
C GLU A 294 26.70 35.23 12.09
N SER A 295 25.40 35.01 12.37
CA SER A 295 24.53 36.06 12.93
C SER A 295 25.04 36.60 14.28
N ALA A 296 25.58 35.74 15.15
CA ALA A 296 26.23 36.14 16.40
C ALA A 296 27.58 36.90 16.24
N LYS A 297 28.14 36.97 15.03
CA LYS A 297 29.29 37.82 14.69
C LYS A 297 28.86 39.18 14.14
N GLU A 298 27.81 39.22 13.31
CA GLU A 298 27.24 40.49 12.82
C GLU A 298 26.71 41.35 13.96
N GLU A 299 26.02 40.75 14.94
CA GLU A 299 25.48 41.46 16.12
C GLU A 299 26.57 42.05 17.04
N LYS A 300 27.85 41.71 16.82
CA LYS A 300 29.02 42.28 17.52
C LYS A 300 29.81 43.29 16.68
N GLY A 301 29.36 43.61 15.46
CA GLY A 301 30.09 44.43 14.49
C GLY A 301 29.82 45.94 14.55
N GLU A 302 28.73 46.40 15.17
CA GLU A 302 28.23 47.77 14.97
C GLU A 302 28.22 48.62 16.25
N TYR A 303 29.36 49.28 16.54
CA TYR A 303 29.45 50.54 17.31
C TYR A 303 30.85 51.17 17.20
N PRO A 304 31.06 52.20 16.36
CA PRO A 304 32.16 53.16 16.51
C PRO A 304 31.71 54.32 17.40
N ASN A 305 32.50 54.65 18.43
CA ASN A 305 32.20 55.75 19.36
C ASN A 305 32.14 57.12 18.64
N GLU A 306 30.99 57.78 18.69
CA GLU A 306 30.92 59.24 18.52
C GLU A 306 31.34 59.90 19.84
N THR A 307 32.57 60.42 19.91
CA THR A 307 33.05 61.15 21.09
C THR A 307 33.06 62.64 20.81
N GLU A 308 32.24 63.40 21.53
CA GLU A 308 32.25 64.86 21.51
C GLU A 308 33.66 65.43 21.72
N LYS A 309 33.99 66.50 20.99
CA LYS A 309 35.02 67.44 21.42
C LYS A 309 34.56 68.88 21.22
N LYS A 310 33.99 69.44 22.29
CA LYS A 310 33.61 70.85 22.37
C LYS A 310 34.82 71.74 22.70
N THR A 311 35.01 72.74 21.83
CA THR A 311 35.42 74.12 22.13
C THR A 311 36.74 74.41 22.87
N ALA A 312 37.72 74.92 22.11
CA ALA A 312 38.46 76.15 22.41
C ALA A 312 38.99 76.74 21.09
#